data_AF-A0A8J4CJ20-F1
#
_entry.id   AF-A0A8J4CJ20-F1
#
_cell.length_a   1.000
_cell.length_b   1.000
_cell.length_c   1.000
_cell.angle_alpha   90.00
_cell.angle_beta   90.00
_cell.angle_gamma   90.00
#
_symmetry.space_group_name_H-M   'P 1'
#
loop_
_entity.id
_entity.type
_entity.pdbx_description
1 polymer ?
#
loop_
_entity_poly.entity_id
_entity_poly.type
_entity_poly.pdbx_seq_one_letter_code
_entity_poly.pdbx_strand_id
1 'polypeptide(L)'
;MTSDMQDAIASPLSVVCNFWREFDLEGIRTKLDEIGLKVAEHQEESMQNRRKLAEATREFKRNNEAVSRTVGPLLKQYQEEIDRLTKRAKHGETAFLDLYQKLYEAPDPAPALAMAFENASRATDLEAQCKKMATELAEYKAEAAQIKNQDLTVRKLEEKVRALEAHIEERDKELQEVRQRAVAEADAARVAAMQSREEELEAMLSQAQASLLAMQKLYTGAENQLFAIQSQSEEERMGRQAELELASAELERAQERLAALEREKEALVAKLQHDAAFALDGSSGTGGTAAAAAASIEETLRTELGVQRELAFRLRHELVGF
;
A
#
# COMPACT_ATOMS: atom_id res chain seq x y z
N MET A 1 7.65 34.02 49.70
CA MET A 1 6.20 34.22 49.97
C MET A 1 5.83 33.59 51.32
N THR A 2 6.65 33.83 52.34
CA THR A 2 6.56 33.20 53.66
C THR A 2 6.48 34.26 54.77
N SER A 3 6.13 35.51 54.41
CA SER A 3 6.17 36.67 55.32
C SER A 3 4.89 37.51 55.32
N ASP A 4 3.91 37.25 54.44
CA ASP A 4 2.70 38.10 54.32
C ASP A 4 1.51 37.64 55.19
N MET A 5 1.65 36.53 55.94
CA MET A 5 0.53 35.88 56.62
C MET A 5 0.74 35.66 58.12
N GLN A 6 1.82 36.22 58.68
CA GLN A 6 2.08 36.16 60.14
C GLN A 6 1.58 37.40 60.90
N ASP A 7 1.25 38.50 60.20
CA ASP A 7 0.87 39.78 60.83
C ASP A 7 -0.47 40.37 60.32
N ALA A 8 -1.32 39.59 59.66
CA ALA A 8 -2.64 40.04 59.26
C ALA A 8 -3.63 39.95 60.43
N ILE A 9 -3.43 40.81 61.44
CA ILE A 9 -4.37 41.20 62.50
C ILE A 9 -4.98 39.98 63.20
N ALA A 10 -4.50 39.66 64.41
CA ALA A 10 -5.17 38.69 65.29
C ALA A 10 -6.68 38.87 65.16
N SER A 11 -7.37 37.86 64.60
CA SER A 11 -8.79 37.95 64.28
C SER A 11 -9.51 38.58 65.47
N PRO A 12 -10.49 39.49 65.29
CA PRO A 12 -11.22 40.07 66.41
C PRO A 12 -11.69 39.01 67.43
N LEU A 13 -12.02 37.81 66.94
CA LEU A 13 -12.33 36.65 67.75
C LEU A 13 -11.14 36.14 68.57
N SER A 14 -9.93 36.06 68.00
CA SER A 14 -8.69 35.69 68.71
C SER A 14 -8.39 36.65 69.86
N VAL A 15 -8.52 37.96 69.63
CA VAL A 15 -8.28 38.98 70.67
C VAL A 15 -9.28 38.81 71.83
N VAL A 16 -10.56 38.63 71.53
CA VAL A 16 -11.60 38.43 72.54
C VAL A 16 -11.43 37.09 73.27
N CYS A 17 -11.09 36.01 72.57
CA CYS A 17 -10.79 34.71 73.17
C CYS A 17 -9.63 34.80 74.17
N ASN A 18 -8.55 35.47 73.79
CA ASN A 18 -7.37 35.60 74.64
C ASN A 18 -7.69 36.45 75.88
N PHE A 19 -8.40 37.57 75.71
CA PHE A 19 -8.83 38.41 76.82
C PHE A 19 -9.64 37.62 77.86
N TRP A 20 -10.68 36.89 77.46
CA TRP A 20 -11.52 36.15 78.41
C TRP A 20 -10.81 34.96 79.05
N ARG A 21 -9.85 34.36 78.34
CA ARG A 21 -8.98 33.32 78.90
C ARG A 21 -8.05 33.87 79.99
N GLU A 22 -7.46 35.04 79.74
CA GLU A 22 -6.57 35.72 80.69
C GLU A 22 -7.33 36.37 81.84
N PHE A 23 -8.55 36.84 81.57
CA PHE A 23 -9.45 37.39 82.59
C PHE A 23 -9.77 36.36 83.67
N ASP A 24 -9.87 35.08 83.32
CA ASP A 24 -10.10 33.97 84.25
C ASP A 24 -11.29 34.24 85.17
N LEU A 25 -12.50 34.19 84.58
CA LEU A 25 -13.73 34.53 85.29
C LEU A 25 -13.91 33.69 86.55
N GLU A 26 -13.51 32.41 86.53
CA GLU A 26 -13.61 31.51 87.67
C GLU A 26 -12.66 31.91 88.82
N GLY A 27 -11.41 32.27 88.48
CA GLY A 27 -10.47 32.84 89.44
C GLY A 27 -10.94 34.18 90.02
N ILE A 28 -11.59 35.03 89.21
CA ILE A 28 -12.18 36.29 89.66
C ILE A 28 -13.39 36.06 90.56
N ARG A 29 -14.26 35.10 90.26
CA ARG A 29 -15.42 34.75 91.12
C ARG A 29 -14.98 34.38 92.53
N THR A 30 -13.96 33.54 92.65
CA THR A 30 -13.40 33.15 93.96
C THR A 30 -12.93 34.37 94.76
N LYS A 31 -12.23 35.32 94.11
CA LYS A 31 -11.79 36.56 94.75
C LYS A 31 -12.95 37.46 95.16
N LEU A 32 -14.00 37.53 94.34
CA LEU A 32 -15.18 38.33 94.65
C LEU A 32 -16.01 37.72 95.79
N ASP A 33 -16.06 36.39 95.91
CA ASP A 33 -16.68 35.69 97.04
C ASP A 33 -16.01 36.10 98.36
N GLU A 34 -14.68 36.09 98.40
CA GLU A 34 -13.91 36.53 99.58
C GLU A 34 -14.19 37.98 99.95
N ILE A 35 -14.32 38.86 98.96
CA ILE A 35 -14.66 40.27 99.18
C ILE A 35 -16.11 40.40 99.68
N GLY A 36 -17.05 39.65 99.11
CA GLY A 36 -18.45 39.63 99.51
C GLY A 36 -18.63 39.19 100.97
N LEU A 37 -17.90 38.17 101.40
CA LEU A 37 -17.88 37.73 102.80
C LEU A 37 -17.37 38.83 103.73
N LYS A 38 -16.26 39.49 103.40
CA LYS A 38 -15.73 40.61 104.19
C LYS A 38 -16.68 41.80 104.25
N VAL A 39 -17.40 42.08 103.16
CA VAL A 39 -18.43 43.13 103.14
C VAL A 39 -19.55 42.77 104.12
N ALA A 40 -20.01 41.52 104.14
CA ALA A 40 -21.04 41.08 105.09
C ALA A 40 -20.56 41.19 106.55
N GLU A 41 -19.32 40.76 106.84
CA GLU A 41 -18.69 40.91 108.16
C GLU A 41 -18.63 42.39 108.59
N HIS A 42 -18.12 43.28 107.73
CA HIS A 42 -18.02 44.71 108.01
C HIS A 42 -19.38 45.38 108.20
N GLN A 43 -20.42 44.95 107.47
CA GLN A 43 -21.79 45.41 107.66
C GLN A 43 -22.30 45.05 109.05
N GLU A 44 -22.09 43.81 109.49
CA GLU A 44 -22.49 43.35 110.82
C GLU A 44 -21.75 44.11 111.92
N GLU A 45 -20.41 44.20 111.82
CA GLU A 45 -19.58 44.92 112.79
C GLU A 45 -19.96 46.40 112.90
N SER A 46 -20.16 47.08 111.76
CA SER A 46 -20.58 48.48 111.72
C SER A 46 -21.94 48.69 112.39
N MET A 47 -22.89 47.78 112.15
CA MET A 47 -24.21 47.82 112.79
C MET A 47 -24.13 47.59 114.31
N GLN A 48 -23.33 46.62 114.76
CA GLN A 48 -23.12 46.35 116.19
C GLN A 48 -22.42 47.53 116.88
N ASN A 49 -21.35 48.06 116.29
CA ASN A 49 -20.58 49.19 116.83
C ASN A 49 -21.41 50.47 116.90
N ARG A 50 -22.26 50.72 115.90
CA ARG A 50 -23.19 51.86 115.91
C ARG A 50 -24.22 51.75 117.03
N ARG A 51 -24.73 50.55 117.33
CA ARG A 51 -25.64 50.31 118.46
C ARG A 51 -24.93 50.57 119.80
N LYS A 52 -23.74 49.99 120.00
CA LYS A 52 -22.91 50.23 121.20
C LYS A 52 -22.60 51.72 121.40
N LEU A 53 -22.23 52.43 120.34
CA LEU A 53 -21.95 53.86 120.40
C LEU A 53 -23.20 54.69 120.76
N ALA A 54 -24.37 54.33 120.23
CA ALA A 54 -25.63 54.99 120.56
C ALA A 54 -26.01 54.78 122.05
N GLU A 55 -25.81 53.58 122.59
CA GLU A 55 -26.03 53.27 124.01
C GLU A 55 -25.07 54.04 124.92
N ALA A 56 -23.76 53.99 124.64
CA ALA A 56 -22.75 54.73 125.40
C ALA A 56 -22.99 56.25 125.36
N THR A 57 -23.42 56.79 124.21
CA THR A 57 -23.75 58.21 124.09
C THR A 57 -24.98 58.58 124.94
N ARG A 58 -25.99 57.69 125.03
CA ARG A 58 -27.18 57.91 125.87
C ARG A 58 -26.84 57.85 127.35
N GLU A 59 -26.00 56.89 127.75
CA GLU A 59 -25.54 56.75 129.14
C GLU A 59 -24.70 57.95 129.57
N PHE A 60 -23.75 58.40 128.74
CA PHE A 60 -22.97 59.62 128.99
C PHE A 60 -23.87 60.83 129.21
N LYS A 61 -24.89 61.02 128.35
CA LYS A 61 -25.85 62.12 128.47
C LYS A 61 -26.65 62.09 129.77
N ARG A 62 -27.02 60.90 130.24
CA ARG A 62 -27.77 60.69 131.49
C ARG A 62 -26.91 60.98 132.73
N ASN A 63 -25.66 60.53 132.72
CA ASN A 63 -24.78 60.61 133.89
C ASN A 63 -24.10 61.99 134.02
N ASN A 64 -24.08 62.82 132.97
CA ASN A 64 -23.31 64.07 132.91
C ASN A 64 -24.10 65.24 132.29
N GLU A 65 -25.28 65.58 132.83
CA GLU A 65 -26.20 66.56 132.22
C GLU A 65 -25.57 67.94 131.95
N ALA A 66 -24.78 68.48 132.89
CA ALA A 66 -24.14 69.79 132.75
C ALA A 66 -23.10 69.82 131.61
N VAL A 67 -22.24 68.80 131.53
CA VAL A 67 -21.22 68.66 130.47
C VAL A 67 -21.89 68.36 129.11
N SER A 68 -23.00 67.63 129.13
CA SER A 68 -23.75 67.24 127.93
C SER A 68 -24.36 68.42 127.20
N ARG A 69 -24.71 69.51 127.89
CA ARG A 69 -25.20 70.75 127.25
C ARG A 69 -24.10 71.42 126.43
N THR A 70 -22.86 71.42 126.92
CA THR A 70 -21.71 72.01 126.23
C THR A 70 -21.23 71.15 125.05
N VAL A 71 -21.18 69.83 125.25
CA VAL A 71 -20.64 68.88 124.24
C VAL A 71 -21.71 68.42 123.24
N GLY A 72 -22.99 68.68 123.52
CA GLY A 72 -24.14 68.27 122.70
C GLY A 72 -24.06 68.65 121.21
N PRO A 73 -23.75 69.92 120.84
CA PRO A 73 -23.60 70.32 119.45
C PRO A 73 -22.48 69.56 118.72
N LEU A 74 -21.34 69.31 119.38
CA LEU A 74 -20.23 68.55 118.83
C LEU A 74 -20.60 67.08 118.59
N LEU A 75 -21.28 66.45 119.55
CA LEU A 75 -21.80 65.07 119.39
C LEU A 75 -22.74 64.95 118.20
N LYS A 76 -23.56 65.99 117.94
CA LYS A 76 -24.45 66.01 116.78
C LYS A 76 -23.67 66.05 115.46
N GLN A 77 -22.60 66.84 115.36
CA GLN A 77 -21.73 66.87 114.17
C GLN A 77 -21.04 65.53 113.92
N TYR A 78 -20.52 64.87 114.96
CA TYR A 78 -19.97 63.51 114.84
C TYR A 78 -21.02 62.48 114.40
N GLN A 79 -22.25 62.57 114.92
CA GLN A 79 -23.36 61.71 114.49
C GLN A 79 -23.73 61.91 113.02
N GLU A 80 -23.83 63.17 112.57
CA GLU A 80 -24.11 63.50 111.18
C GLU A 80 -23.00 62.98 110.24
N GLU A 81 -21.73 63.07 110.65
CA GLU A 81 -20.62 62.53 109.86
C GLU A 81 -20.62 61.00 109.82
N ILE A 82 -20.85 60.32 110.95
CA ILE A 82 -21.02 58.86 111.00
C ILE A 82 -22.17 58.41 110.09
N ASP A 83 -23.28 59.15 110.06
CA ASP A 83 -24.41 58.88 109.19
C ASP A 83 -24.07 59.04 107.70
N ARG A 84 -23.30 60.07 107.35
CA ARG A 84 -22.79 60.30 105.99
C ARG A 84 -21.84 59.19 105.56
N LEU A 85 -20.90 58.82 106.42
CA LEU A 85 -19.97 57.70 106.17
C LEU A 85 -20.72 56.38 105.99
N THR A 86 -21.71 56.11 106.85
CA THR A 86 -22.56 54.91 106.74
C THR A 86 -23.33 54.89 105.41
N LYS A 87 -23.91 56.03 105.00
CA LYS A 87 -24.63 56.13 103.71
C LYS A 87 -23.70 55.89 102.53
N ARG A 88 -22.49 56.47 102.54
CA ARG A 88 -21.48 56.29 101.50
C ARG A 88 -21.00 54.83 101.43
N ALA A 89 -20.75 54.20 102.58
CA ALA A 89 -20.35 52.80 102.67
C ALA A 89 -21.44 51.88 102.10
N LYS A 90 -22.68 52.01 102.59
CA LYS A 90 -23.82 51.23 102.08
C LYS A 90 -24.02 51.39 100.58
N HIS A 91 -23.87 52.60 100.05
CA HIS A 91 -23.99 52.81 98.60
C HIS A 91 -22.93 52.04 97.81
N GLY A 92 -21.66 52.08 98.25
CA GLY A 92 -20.58 51.32 97.61
C GLY A 92 -20.75 49.81 97.73
N GLU A 93 -21.17 49.34 98.91
CA GLU A 93 -21.43 47.92 99.17
C GLU A 93 -22.59 47.39 98.34
N THR A 94 -23.71 48.13 98.26
CA THR A 94 -24.85 47.76 97.41
C THR A 94 -24.44 47.71 95.94
N ALA A 95 -23.74 48.73 95.44
CA ALA A 95 -23.27 48.74 94.06
C ALA A 95 -22.30 47.57 93.74
N PHE A 96 -21.43 47.22 94.70
CA PHE A 96 -20.56 46.05 94.59
C PHE A 96 -21.37 44.75 94.54
N LEU A 97 -22.30 44.54 95.47
CA LEU A 97 -23.12 43.33 95.54
C LEU A 97 -23.99 43.14 94.30
N ASP A 98 -24.54 44.24 93.76
CA ASP A 98 -25.32 44.23 92.51
C ASP A 98 -24.48 43.77 91.31
N LEU A 99 -23.22 44.20 91.22
CA LEU A 99 -22.30 43.78 90.15
C LEU A 99 -21.81 42.35 90.37
N TYR A 100 -21.45 42.02 91.60
CA TYR A 100 -20.99 40.70 92.01
C TYR A 100 -22.01 39.63 91.64
N GLN A 101 -23.30 39.82 91.99
CA GLN A 101 -24.34 38.86 91.66
C GLN A 101 -24.42 38.61 90.15
N LYS A 102 -24.44 39.68 89.34
CA LYS A 102 -24.52 39.57 87.88
C LYS A 102 -23.32 38.84 87.28
N LEU A 103 -22.13 39.10 87.80
CA LEU A 103 -20.90 38.48 87.30
C LEU A 103 -20.75 37.03 87.76
N TYR A 104 -21.26 36.70 88.96
CA TYR A 104 -21.28 35.34 89.49
C TYR A 104 -22.23 34.45 88.69
N GLU A 105 -23.42 34.95 88.35
CA GLU A 105 -24.41 34.21 87.55
C GLU A 105 -24.04 34.10 86.05
N ALA A 106 -23.21 35.02 85.52
CA ALA A 106 -22.85 35.05 84.11
C ALA A 106 -21.99 33.83 83.72
N PRO A 107 -22.38 33.01 82.72
CA PRO A 107 -21.58 31.86 82.29
C PRO A 107 -20.23 32.30 81.73
N ASP A 108 -19.19 31.50 81.93
CA ASP A 108 -17.86 31.77 81.37
C ASP A 108 -17.91 31.70 79.82
N PRO A 109 -17.62 32.80 79.10
CA PRO A 109 -17.62 32.80 77.65
C PRO A 109 -16.36 32.14 77.05
N ALA A 110 -15.28 31.95 77.81
CA ALA A 110 -14.00 31.49 77.27
C ALA A 110 -14.08 30.14 76.53
N PRO A 111 -14.78 29.09 77.03
CA PRO A 111 -14.92 27.83 76.32
C PRO A 111 -15.70 27.95 75.00
N ALA A 112 -16.81 28.69 75.01
CA ALA A 112 -17.64 28.91 73.82
C ALA A 112 -16.89 29.70 72.75
N LEU A 113 -16.12 30.71 73.17
CA LEU A 113 -15.27 31.51 72.31
C LEU A 113 -14.13 30.68 71.70
N ALA A 114 -13.49 29.80 72.48
CA ALA A 114 -12.46 28.89 71.98
C ALA A 114 -13.01 27.95 70.89
N MET A 115 -14.18 27.35 71.13
CA MET A 115 -14.85 26.52 70.12
C MET A 115 -15.25 27.32 68.88
N ALA A 116 -15.73 28.55 69.04
CA ALA A 116 -16.06 29.43 67.92
C ALA A 116 -14.81 29.76 67.09
N PHE A 117 -13.67 29.99 67.75
CA PHE A 117 -12.39 30.25 67.08
C PHE A 117 -11.91 29.04 66.28
N GLU A 118 -11.93 27.85 66.87
CA GLU A 118 -11.58 26.61 66.17
C GLU A 118 -12.51 26.33 64.98
N ASN A 119 -13.81 26.53 65.15
CA ASN A 119 -14.78 26.37 64.07
C ASN A 119 -14.57 27.39 62.96
N ALA A 120 -14.26 28.65 63.28
CA ALA A 120 -13.94 29.67 62.29
C ALA A 120 -12.69 29.30 61.48
N SER A 121 -11.61 28.85 62.16
CA SER A 121 -10.41 28.35 61.48
C SER A 121 -10.75 27.18 60.55
N ARG A 122 -11.46 26.17 61.06
CA ARG A 122 -11.87 25.00 60.26
C ARG A 122 -12.75 25.38 59.07
N ALA A 123 -13.64 26.35 59.23
CA ALA A 123 -14.48 26.85 58.14
C ALA A 123 -13.62 27.48 57.04
N THR A 124 -12.62 28.29 57.40
CA THR A 124 -11.69 28.87 56.41
C THR A 124 -10.89 27.81 55.65
N ASP A 125 -10.44 26.75 56.34
CA ASP A 125 -9.72 25.64 55.72
C ASP A 125 -10.62 24.85 54.76
N LEU A 126 -11.86 24.55 55.17
CA LEU A 126 -12.85 23.86 54.35
C LEU A 126 -13.23 24.69 53.12
N GLU A 127 -13.42 26.00 53.27
CA GLU A 127 -13.68 26.89 52.13
C GLU A 127 -12.53 26.90 51.11
N ALA A 128 -11.28 26.90 51.59
CA ALA A 128 -10.12 26.82 50.71
C ALA A 128 -10.07 25.47 49.96
N GLN A 129 -10.35 24.37 50.65
CA GLN A 129 -10.45 23.04 50.03
C GLN A 129 -11.58 22.95 49.02
N CYS A 130 -12.77 23.47 49.33
CA CYS A 130 -13.90 23.51 48.41
C CYS A 130 -13.58 24.31 47.15
N LYS A 131 -12.92 25.47 47.28
CA LYS A 131 -12.47 26.27 46.12
C LYS A 131 -11.50 25.49 45.25
N LYS A 132 -10.51 24.80 45.87
CA LYS A 132 -9.54 23.98 45.15
C LYS A 132 -10.20 22.80 44.40
N MET A 133 -11.11 22.09 45.06
CA MET A 133 -11.86 20.99 44.44
C MET A 133 -12.75 21.49 43.30
N ALA A 134 -13.35 22.68 43.44
CA ALA A 134 -14.16 23.29 42.39
C ALA A 134 -13.31 23.67 41.16
N THR A 135 -12.08 24.17 41.34
CA THR A 135 -11.17 24.46 40.23
C THR A 135 -10.73 23.18 39.52
N GLU A 136 -10.33 22.15 40.26
CA GLU A 136 -9.93 20.85 39.68
C GLU A 136 -11.10 20.22 38.89
N LEU A 137 -12.32 20.25 39.43
CA LEU A 137 -13.50 19.77 38.70
C LEU A 137 -13.81 20.57 37.43
N ALA A 138 -13.54 21.88 37.42
CA ALA A 138 -13.72 22.70 36.23
C ALA A 138 -12.68 22.35 35.16
N GLU A 139 -11.44 22.12 35.56
CA GLU A 139 -10.34 21.67 34.67
C GLU A 139 -10.67 20.30 34.07
N TYR A 140 -11.04 19.30 34.89
CA TYR A 140 -11.42 17.97 34.38
C TYR A 140 -12.63 18.02 33.41
N LYS A 141 -13.61 18.90 33.67
CA LYS A 141 -14.73 19.08 32.75
C LYS A 141 -14.29 19.69 31.42
N ALA A 142 -13.36 20.65 31.44
CA ALA A 142 -12.80 21.25 30.24
C ALA A 142 -11.99 20.22 29.44
N GLU A 143 -11.14 19.43 30.09
CA GLU A 143 -10.38 18.33 29.47
C GLU A 143 -11.31 17.28 28.86
N ALA A 144 -12.35 16.85 29.57
CA ALA A 144 -13.32 15.89 29.05
C ALA A 144 -14.05 16.42 27.80
N ALA A 145 -14.40 17.72 27.77
CA ALA A 145 -14.97 18.36 26.59
C ALA A 145 -13.99 18.41 25.41
N GLN A 146 -12.70 18.67 25.69
CA GLN A 146 -11.64 18.65 24.69
C GLN A 146 -11.42 17.24 24.11
N ILE A 147 -11.33 16.22 24.95
CA ILE A 147 -11.19 14.82 24.52
C ILE A 147 -12.36 14.42 23.61
N LYS A 148 -13.59 14.76 23.99
CA LYS A 148 -14.78 14.49 23.16
C LYS A 148 -14.71 15.19 21.79
N ASN A 149 -14.12 16.38 21.71
CA ASN A 149 -13.91 17.07 20.44
C ASN A 149 -12.82 16.38 19.59
N GLN A 150 -11.74 15.95 20.24
CA GLN A 150 -10.68 15.18 19.60
C GLN A 150 -11.22 13.85 19.04
N ASP A 151 -12.05 13.12 19.79
CA ASP A 151 -12.70 11.88 19.31
C ASP A 151 -13.52 12.09 18.03
N LEU A 152 -14.27 13.20 17.93
CA LEU A 152 -14.99 13.55 16.70
C LEU A 152 -14.05 13.82 15.53
N THR A 153 -12.90 14.45 15.79
CA THR A 153 -11.88 14.73 14.78
C THR A 153 -11.21 13.45 14.31
N VAL A 154 -10.86 12.55 15.24
CA VAL A 154 -10.30 11.23 14.93
C VAL A 154 -11.26 10.42 14.05
N ARG A 155 -12.55 10.33 14.42
CA ARG A 155 -13.56 9.64 13.59
C ARG A 155 -13.63 10.19 12.16
N LYS A 156 -13.62 11.52 12.00
CA LYS A 156 -13.62 12.14 10.66
C LYS A 156 -12.36 11.82 9.86
N LEU A 157 -11.20 11.74 10.53
CA LEU A 157 -9.93 11.37 9.88
C LEU A 157 -9.93 9.89 9.50
N GLU A 158 -10.40 9.00 10.37
CA GLU A 158 -10.55 7.56 10.07
C GLU A 158 -11.51 7.30 8.90
N GLU A 159 -12.62 8.03 8.82
CA GLU A 159 -13.55 7.96 7.68
C GLU A 159 -12.88 8.42 6.37
N LYS A 160 -12.08 9.49 6.42
CA LYS A 160 -11.31 9.95 5.25
C LYS A 160 -10.25 8.93 4.82
N VAL A 161 -9.54 8.33 5.77
CA VAL A 161 -8.54 7.29 5.48
C VAL A 161 -9.22 6.10 4.81
N ARG A 162 -10.33 5.59 5.38
CA ARG A 162 -11.10 4.51 4.76
C ARG A 162 -11.59 4.83 3.36
N ALA A 163 -12.05 6.07 3.13
CA ALA A 163 -12.48 6.51 1.81
C ALA A 163 -11.31 6.56 0.80
N LEU A 164 -10.13 7.02 1.23
CA LEU A 164 -8.93 7.04 0.39
C LEU A 164 -8.42 5.63 0.09
N GLU A 165 -8.42 4.73 1.08
CA GLU A 165 -8.07 3.32 0.90
C GLU A 165 -8.99 2.65 -0.12
N ALA A 166 -10.32 2.81 0.02
CA ALA A 166 -11.29 2.28 -0.93
C ALA A 166 -11.09 2.84 -2.35
N HIS A 167 -10.78 4.13 -2.47
CA HIS A 167 -10.48 4.74 -3.77
C HIS A 167 -9.19 4.20 -4.39
N ILE A 168 -8.14 3.94 -3.59
CA ILE A 168 -6.91 3.32 -4.08
C ILE A 168 -7.18 1.89 -4.56
N GLU A 169 -7.93 1.10 -3.79
CA GLU A 169 -8.31 -0.26 -4.19
C GLU A 169 -9.12 -0.29 -5.50
N GLU A 170 -10.03 0.68 -5.69
CA GLU A 170 -10.78 0.81 -6.94
C GLU A 170 -9.87 1.15 -8.12
N ARG A 171 -8.95 2.12 -7.96
CA ARG A 171 -7.98 2.48 -9.00
C ARG A 171 -7.04 1.33 -9.31
N ASP A 172 -6.61 0.56 -8.32
CA ASP A 172 -5.76 -0.62 -8.52
C ASP A 172 -6.50 -1.71 -9.31
N LYS A 173 -7.79 -1.95 -9.02
CA LYS A 173 -8.63 -2.87 -9.80
C LYS A 173 -8.76 -2.42 -11.25
N GLU A 174 -9.08 -1.15 -11.48
CA GLU A 174 -9.17 -0.59 -12.84
C GLU A 174 -7.84 -0.74 -13.60
N LEU A 175 -6.72 -0.45 -12.94
CA LEU A 175 -5.40 -0.55 -13.55
C LEU A 175 -5.03 -2.01 -13.85
N GLN A 176 -5.41 -2.96 -12.99
CA GLN A 176 -5.28 -4.39 -13.25
C GLN A 176 -6.14 -4.84 -14.44
N GLU A 177 -7.39 -4.40 -14.54
CA GLU A 177 -8.25 -4.70 -15.68
C GLU A 177 -7.67 -4.16 -16.99
N VAL A 178 -7.18 -2.91 -16.99
CA VAL A 178 -6.53 -2.31 -18.17
C VAL A 178 -5.29 -3.12 -18.58
N ARG A 179 -4.45 -3.50 -17.61
CA ARG A 179 -3.27 -4.34 -17.89
C ARG A 179 -3.64 -5.72 -18.44
N GLN A 180 -4.66 -6.37 -17.88
CA GLN A 180 -5.14 -7.66 -18.36
C GLN A 180 -5.68 -7.57 -19.79
N ARG A 181 -6.46 -6.53 -20.10
CA ARG A 181 -6.95 -6.27 -21.46
C ARG A 181 -5.81 -6.04 -22.44
N ALA A 182 -4.81 -5.23 -22.07
CA ALA A 182 -3.65 -4.97 -22.91
C ALA A 182 -2.81 -6.24 -23.19
N VAL A 183 -2.62 -7.10 -22.19
CA VAL A 183 -1.93 -8.39 -22.37
C VAL A 183 -2.75 -9.30 -23.28
N ALA A 184 -4.06 -9.42 -23.06
CA ALA A 184 -4.93 -10.24 -23.90
C ALA A 184 -4.96 -9.76 -25.36
N GLU A 185 -4.97 -8.44 -25.58
CA GLU A 185 -4.90 -7.85 -26.92
C GLU A 185 -3.56 -8.12 -27.60
N ALA A 186 -2.44 -8.00 -26.88
CA ALA A 186 -1.11 -8.32 -27.39
C ALA A 186 -0.96 -9.82 -27.73
N ASP A 187 -1.48 -10.70 -26.89
CA ASP A 187 -1.48 -12.15 -27.14
C ASP A 187 -2.36 -12.49 -28.35
N ALA A 188 -3.56 -11.90 -28.47
CA ALA A 188 -4.44 -12.08 -29.62
C ALA A 188 -3.77 -11.61 -30.93
N ALA A 189 -3.11 -10.44 -30.91
CA ALA A 189 -2.36 -9.93 -32.07
C ALA A 189 -1.20 -10.86 -32.45
N ARG A 190 -0.48 -11.41 -31.47
CA ARG A 190 0.60 -12.38 -31.70
C ARG A 190 0.08 -13.68 -32.32
N VAL A 191 -1.04 -14.21 -31.82
CA VAL A 191 -1.67 -15.41 -32.37
C VAL A 191 -2.12 -15.16 -33.81
N ALA A 192 -2.79 -14.03 -34.08
CA ALA A 192 -3.21 -13.67 -35.43
C ALA A 192 -2.02 -13.54 -36.41
N ALA A 193 -0.91 -12.94 -35.98
CA ALA A 193 0.30 -12.85 -36.78
C ALA A 193 0.94 -14.24 -37.03
N MET A 194 0.92 -15.13 -36.05
CA MET A 194 1.39 -16.51 -36.22
C MET A 194 0.51 -17.28 -37.20
N GLN A 195 -0.82 -17.16 -37.09
CA GLN A 195 -1.77 -17.79 -38.00
C GLN A 195 -1.60 -17.29 -39.44
N SER A 196 -1.50 -15.97 -39.65
CA SER A 196 -1.24 -15.41 -40.99
C SER A 196 0.06 -15.94 -41.59
N ARG A 197 1.11 -16.13 -40.78
CA ARG A 197 2.38 -16.70 -41.23
C ARG A 197 2.27 -18.19 -41.52
N GLU A 198 1.49 -18.94 -40.74
CA GLU A 198 1.20 -20.36 -41.01
C GLU A 198 0.45 -20.51 -42.32
N GLU A 199 -0.58 -19.70 -42.57
CA GLU A 199 -1.31 -19.67 -43.85
C GLU A 199 -0.39 -19.36 -45.04
N GLU A 200 0.51 -18.39 -44.92
CA GLU A 200 1.51 -18.08 -45.94
C GLU A 200 2.48 -19.26 -46.19
N LEU A 201 2.95 -19.91 -45.13
CA LEU A 201 3.84 -21.08 -45.23
C LEU A 201 3.12 -22.28 -45.87
N GLU A 202 1.86 -22.53 -45.50
CA GLU A 202 1.02 -23.55 -46.11
C GLU A 202 0.79 -23.26 -47.60
N ALA A 203 0.52 -22.02 -47.96
CA ALA A 203 0.39 -21.61 -49.36
C ALA A 203 1.69 -21.86 -50.15
N MET A 204 2.85 -21.45 -49.62
CA MET A 204 4.16 -21.72 -50.25
C MET A 204 4.46 -23.22 -50.37
N LEU A 205 4.14 -23.99 -49.32
CA LEU A 205 4.35 -25.44 -49.31
C LEU A 205 3.45 -26.13 -50.35
N SER A 206 2.18 -25.72 -50.46
CA SER A 206 1.27 -26.22 -51.49
C SER A 206 1.78 -25.89 -52.90
N GLN A 207 2.32 -24.68 -53.11
CA GLN A 207 2.91 -24.26 -54.37
C GLN A 207 4.16 -25.08 -54.72
N ALA A 208 5.04 -25.32 -53.75
CA ALA A 208 6.23 -26.14 -53.93
C ALA A 208 5.88 -27.62 -54.20
N GLN A 209 4.86 -28.16 -53.53
CA GLN A 209 4.34 -29.50 -53.82
C GLN A 209 3.75 -29.57 -55.22
N ALA A 210 2.96 -28.57 -55.63
CA ALA A 210 2.40 -28.51 -56.97
C ALA A 210 3.48 -28.42 -58.06
N SER A 211 4.54 -27.64 -57.83
CA SER A 211 5.68 -27.55 -58.76
C SER A 211 6.48 -28.84 -58.82
N LEU A 212 6.67 -29.53 -57.69
CA LEU A 212 7.33 -30.84 -57.64
C LEU A 212 6.51 -31.90 -58.38
N LEU A 213 5.20 -31.95 -58.20
CA LEU A 213 4.30 -32.81 -58.98
C LEU A 213 4.35 -32.49 -60.47
N ALA A 214 4.41 -31.21 -60.84
CA ALA A 214 4.57 -30.79 -62.23
C ALA A 214 5.92 -31.28 -62.79
N MET A 215 7.01 -31.11 -62.05
CA MET A 215 8.33 -31.62 -62.42
C MET A 215 8.34 -33.14 -62.55
N GLN A 216 7.76 -33.88 -61.61
CA GLN A 216 7.63 -35.34 -61.71
C GLN A 216 6.87 -35.76 -62.97
N LYS A 217 5.78 -35.08 -63.33
CA LYS A 217 5.06 -35.32 -64.59
C LYS A 217 5.91 -35.01 -65.83
N LEU A 218 6.72 -33.96 -65.79
CA LEU A 218 7.66 -33.64 -66.87
C LEU A 218 8.76 -34.70 -66.97
N TYR A 219 9.32 -35.15 -65.84
CA TYR A 219 10.30 -36.22 -65.79
C TYR A 219 9.75 -37.55 -66.33
N THR A 220 8.56 -37.98 -65.91
CA THR A 220 7.94 -39.21 -66.44
C THR A 220 7.58 -39.06 -67.92
N GLY A 221 7.15 -37.86 -68.33
CA GLY A 221 6.96 -37.53 -69.75
C GLY A 221 8.25 -37.68 -70.56
N ALA A 222 9.36 -37.14 -70.07
CA ALA A 222 10.67 -37.26 -70.71
C ALA A 222 11.20 -38.71 -70.70
N GLU A 223 10.99 -39.46 -69.62
CA GLU A 223 11.35 -40.87 -69.51
C GLU A 223 10.57 -41.72 -70.52
N ASN A 224 9.26 -41.49 -70.66
CA ASN A 224 8.43 -42.13 -71.69
C ASN A 224 8.89 -41.78 -73.11
N GLN A 225 9.29 -40.53 -73.36
CA GLN A 225 9.85 -40.11 -74.64
C GLN A 225 11.17 -40.81 -74.94
N LEU A 226 12.07 -40.91 -73.96
CA LEU A 226 13.32 -41.66 -74.10
C LEU A 226 13.05 -43.14 -74.38
N PHE A 227 12.09 -43.75 -73.69
CA PHE A 227 11.68 -45.13 -73.95
C PHE A 227 11.11 -45.29 -75.38
N ALA A 228 10.29 -44.35 -75.85
CA ALA A 228 9.77 -44.36 -77.21
C ALA A 228 10.89 -44.23 -78.25
N ILE A 229 11.86 -43.34 -78.04
CA ILE A 229 13.03 -43.18 -78.91
C ILE A 229 13.90 -44.44 -78.90
N GLN A 230 14.12 -45.04 -77.72
CA GLN A 230 14.84 -46.31 -77.61
C GLN A 230 14.12 -47.43 -78.37
N SER A 231 12.81 -47.56 -78.19
CA SER A 231 11.99 -48.56 -78.92
C SER A 231 12.03 -48.32 -80.43
N GLN A 232 11.93 -47.08 -80.90
CA GLN A 232 12.04 -46.75 -82.32
C GLN A 232 13.43 -47.04 -82.87
N SER A 233 14.49 -46.72 -82.12
CA SER A 233 15.86 -47.06 -82.47
C SER A 233 16.09 -48.57 -82.54
N GLU A 234 15.53 -49.34 -81.60
CA GLU A 234 15.55 -50.80 -81.64
C GLU A 234 14.76 -51.36 -82.84
N GLU A 235 13.58 -50.81 -83.13
CA GLU A 235 12.76 -51.20 -84.28
C GLU A 235 13.46 -50.87 -85.61
N GLU A 236 14.05 -49.68 -85.75
CA GLU A 236 14.91 -49.33 -86.88
C GLU A 236 16.13 -50.25 -86.99
N ARG A 237 16.76 -50.61 -85.86
CA ARG A 237 17.90 -51.53 -85.84
C ARG A 237 17.47 -52.92 -86.33
N MET A 238 16.32 -53.42 -85.88
CA MET A 238 15.74 -54.69 -86.32
C MET A 238 15.34 -54.64 -87.80
N GLY A 239 14.73 -53.55 -88.25
CA GLY A 239 14.39 -53.32 -89.66
C GLY A 239 15.61 -53.33 -90.57
N ARG A 240 16.67 -52.57 -90.21
CA ARG A 240 17.95 -52.58 -90.94
C ARG A 240 18.60 -53.97 -90.95
N GLN A 241 18.47 -54.74 -89.87
CA GLN A 241 18.99 -56.09 -89.80
C GLN A 241 18.21 -57.05 -90.74
N ALA A 242 16.88 -56.92 -90.81
CA ALA A 242 16.06 -57.65 -91.77
C ALA A 242 16.35 -57.26 -93.23
N GLU A 243 16.61 -55.97 -93.50
CA GLU A 243 17.04 -55.49 -94.82
C GLU A 243 18.40 -56.08 -95.22
N LEU A 244 19.35 -56.18 -94.29
CA LEU A 244 20.64 -56.84 -94.51
C LEU A 244 20.48 -58.34 -94.80
N GLU A 245 19.58 -59.03 -94.09
CA GLU A 245 19.26 -60.43 -94.36
C GLU A 245 18.66 -60.61 -95.76
N LEU A 246 17.70 -59.76 -96.16
CA LEU A 246 17.14 -59.76 -97.52
C LEU A 246 18.21 -59.50 -98.59
N ALA A 247 19.07 -58.50 -98.40
CA ALA A 247 20.16 -58.19 -99.31
C ALA A 247 21.17 -59.35 -99.42
N SER A 248 21.45 -60.04 -98.31
CA SER A 248 22.29 -61.24 -98.31
C SER A 248 21.66 -62.39 -99.10
N ALA A 249 20.35 -62.62 -98.95
CA ALA A 249 19.62 -63.63 -99.72
C ALA A 249 19.54 -63.31 -101.23
N GLU A 250 19.42 -62.03 -101.59
CA GLU A 250 19.49 -61.59 -102.99
C GLU A 250 20.91 -61.74 -103.56
N LEU A 251 21.94 -61.45 -102.76
CA LEU A 251 23.33 -61.69 -103.13
C LEU A 251 23.61 -63.17 -103.38
N GLU A 252 23.12 -64.06 -102.51
CA GLU A 252 23.23 -65.52 -102.67
C GLU A 252 22.54 -65.99 -103.96
N ARG A 253 21.33 -65.51 -104.26
CA ARG A 253 20.64 -65.80 -105.54
C ARG A 253 21.39 -65.29 -106.77
N ALA A 254 22.00 -64.11 -106.69
CA ALA A 254 22.80 -63.56 -107.78
C ALA A 254 24.08 -64.39 -107.99
N GLN A 255 24.72 -64.85 -106.91
CA GLN A 255 25.87 -65.75 -106.95
C GLN A 255 25.51 -67.12 -107.55
N GLU A 256 24.35 -67.70 -107.21
CA GLU A 256 23.85 -68.94 -107.83
C GLU A 256 23.60 -68.77 -109.34
N ARG A 257 23.04 -67.63 -109.77
CA ARG A 257 22.84 -67.32 -111.19
C ARG A 257 24.16 -67.15 -111.94
N LEU A 258 25.14 -66.47 -111.34
CA LEU A 258 26.50 -66.38 -111.90
C LEU A 258 27.12 -67.76 -112.08
N ALA A 259 27.03 -68.62 -111.06
CA ALA A 259 27.55 -69.99 -111.11
C ALA A 259 26.82 -70.89 -112.14
N ALA A 260 25.57 -70.59 -112.49
CA ALA A 260 24.85 -71.28 -113.56
C ALA A 260 25.33 -70.84 -114.95
N LEU A 261 25.49 -69.52 -115.17
CA LEU A 261 25.98 -68.95 -116.42
C LEU A 261 27.43 -69.36 -116.72
N GLU A 262 28.26 -69.51 -115.69
CA GLU A 262 29.63 -70.02 -115.84
C GLU A 262 29.67 -71.46 -116.38
N ARG A 263 28.75 -72.34 -115.93
CA ARG A 263 28.65 -73.73 -116.44
C ARG A 263 28.16 -73.81 -117.89
N GLU A 264 27.25 -72.92 -118.30
CA GLU A 264 26.78 -72.85 -119.70
C GLU A 264 27.88 -72.36 -120.64
N LYS A 265 28.71 -71.41 -120.19
CA LYS A 265 29.88 -70.93 -120.93
C LYS A 265 30.89 -72.05 -121.18
N GLU A 266 31.17 -72.88 -120.18
CA GLU A 266 32.09 -74.02 -120.32
C GLU A 266 31.59 -75.07 -121.32
N ALA A 267 30.27 -75.31 -121.38
CA ALA A 267 29.67 -76.27 -122.31
C ALA A 267 29.73 -75.82 -123.79
N LEU A 268 29.69 -74.51 -124.06
CA LEU A 268 29.77 -73.96 -125.42
C LEU A 268 31.21 -73.97 -125.97
N VAL A 269 32.22 -73.80 -125.11
CA VAL A 269 33.63 -73.83 -125.51
C VAL A 269 34.07 -75.23 -125.96
N ALA A 270 33.54 -76.29 -125.36
CA ALA A 270 33.88 -77.68 -125.72
C ALA A 270 33.32 -78.12 -127.10
N LYS A 271 32.22 -77.51 -127.58
CA LYS A 271 31.61 -77.84 -128.88
C LYS A 271 32.32 -77.20 -130.08
N LEU A 272 33.11 -76.15 -129.86
CA LEU A 272 33.81 -75.41 -130.92
C LEU A 272 35.18 -76.01 -131.28
N GLN A 273 35.67 -77.02 -130.57
CA GLN A 273 37.01 -77.58 -130.77
C GLN A 273 37.07 -78.89 -131.59
N HIS A 274 35.95 -79.42 -132.11
CA HIS A 274 35.93 -80.73 -132.79
C HIS A 274 35.91 -80.70 -134.35
N ASP A 275 35.39 -79.67 -135.05
CA ASP A 275 35.05 -79.79 -136.49
C ASP A 275 35.55 -78.69 -137.46
N ALA A 276 36.87 -78.41 -137.56
CA ALA A 276 37.40 -77.72 -138.77
C ALA A 276 38.91 -77.91 -139.00
N ALA A 277 39.25 -78.86 -139.88
CA ALA A 277 40.53 -78.99 -140.57
C ALA A 277 40.33 -78.69 -142.08
N PHE A 278 41.37 -78.12 -142.70
CA PHE A 278 41.64 -77.92 -144.14
C PHE A 278 41.14 -76.66 -144.91
N ALA A 279 42.16 -75.92 -145.40
CA ALA A 279 42.30 -75.16 -146.66
C ALA A 279 41.93 -73.65 -146.78
N LEU A 280 43.00 -72.84 -146.77
CA LEU A 280 43.48 -71.82 -147.75
C LEU A 280 42.70 -70.52 -148.13
N ASP A 281 43.50 -69.44 -148.09
CA ASP A 281 43.60 -68.26 -148.98
C ASP A 281 43.06 -66.88 -148.53
N GLY A 282 43.90 -65.85 -148.73
CA GLY A 282 43.47 -64.51 -149.19
C GLY A 282 43.22 -63.36 -148.19
N SER A 283 44.25 -62.51 -148.02
CA SER A 283 44.22 -61.02 -147.99
C SER A 283 43.75 -60.20 -146.75
N SER A 284 44.72 -59.45 -146.21
CA SER A 284 44.80 -58.05 -145.69
C SER A 284 43.54 -57.29 -145.21
N GLY A 285 43.57 -56.45 -144.17
CA GLY A 285 44.66 -55.99 -143.31
C GLY A 285 44.19 -54.95 -142.26
N THR A 286 45.15 -54.58 -141.40
CA THR A 286 45.21 -53.41 -140.48
C THR A 286 44.16 -53.35 -139.34
N GLY A 287 44.49 -53.41 -138.05
CA GLY A 287 45.55 -52.71 -137.30
C GLY A 287 44.86 -51.65 -136.41
N GLY A 288 44.64 -51.93 -135.11
CA GLY A 288 45.41 -51.36 -133.98
C GLY A 288 45.00 -49.90 -133.72
N THR A 289 44.62 -49.41 -132.54
CA THR A 289 45.13 -49.58 -131.16
C THR A 289 44.17 -48.79 -130.24
N ALA A 290 43.69 -49.36 -129.14
CA ALA A 290 44.15 -49.13 -127.76
C ALA A 290 44.17 -47.68 -127.23
N ALA A 291 43.57 -47.52 -126.04
CA ALA A 291 43.72 -46.45 -125.03
C ALA A 291 42.78 -45.22 -125.08
N ALA A 292 41.64 -45.34 -124.40
CA ALA A 292 40.94 -44.29 -123.63
C ALA A 292 39.80 -44.99 -122.84
N ALA A 293 40.03 -45.51 -121.63
CA ALA A 293 40.22 -44.78 -120.38
C ALA A 293 39.02 -43.90 -119.99
N ALA A 294 38.33 -44.39 -118.96
CA ALA A 294 38.25 -43.70 -117.67
C ALA A 294 37.32 -42.49 -117.51
N ALA A 295 36.72 -41.95 -118.58
CA ALA A 295 35.79 -40.81 -118.42
C ALA A 295 34.41 -41.20 -117.85
N SER A 296 33.90 -42.39 -118.17
CA SER A 296 32.52 -42.77 -117.84
C SER A 296 32.30 -43.21 -116.39
N ILE A 297 33.38 -43.52 -115.64
CA ILE A 297 33.31 -43.95 -114.23
C ILE A 297 33.49 -42.75 -113.29
N GLU A 298 34.17 -41.69 -113.75
CA GLU A 298 34.33 -40.45 -112.97
C GLU A 298 33.02 -39.63 -112.92
N GLU A 299 32.17 -39.74 -113.94
CA GLU A 299 30.88 -39.06 -114.01
C GLU A 299 29.82 -39.71 -113.11
N THR A 300 29.81 -41.05 -113.01
CA THR A 300 28.90 -41.78 -112.10
C THR A 300 29.25 -41.57 -110.63
N LEU A 301 30.55 -41.55 -110.28
CA LEU A 301 30.98 -41.23 -108.91
C LEU A 301 30.70 -39.77 -108.52
N ARG A 302 30.74 -38.81 -109.46
CA ARG A 302 30.34 -37.42 -109.19
C ARG A 302 28.85 -37.28 -108.93
N THR A 303 28.01 -38.05 -109.62
CA THR A 303 26.56 -38.04 -109.37
C THR A 303 26.21 -38.65 -108.01
N GLU A 304 26.88 -39.72 -107.59
CA GLU A 304 26.67 -40.30 -106.25
C GLU A 304 27.17 -39.40 -105.12
N LEU A 305 28.29 -38.69 -105.33
CA LEU A 305 28.82 -37.75 -104.34
C LEU A 305 27.94 -36.48 -104.22
N GLY A 306 27.23 -36.11 -105.29
CA GLY A 306 26.22 -35.06 -105.29
C GLY A 306 24.98 -35.45 -104.47
N VAL A 307 24.48 -36.66 -104.68
CA VAL A 307 23.32 -37.20 -103.94
C VAL A 307 23.65 -37.36 -102.44
N GLN A 308 24.87 -37.80 -102.10
CA GLN A 308 25.30 -37.89 -100.70
C GLN A 308 25.48 -36.52 -100.02
N ARG A 309 25.85 -35.46 -100.75
CA ARG A 309 25.93 -34.09 -100.21
C ARG A 309 24.55 -33.49 -99.97
N GLU A 310 23.57 -33.80 -100.81
CA GLU A 310 22.19 -33.33 -100.64
C GLU A 310 21.51 -34.01 -99.45
N LEU A 311 21.80 -35.29 -99.23
CA LEU A 311 21.31 -36.07 -98.09
C LEU A 311 21.99 -35.62 -96.78
N ALA A 312 23.29 -35.29 -96.82
CA ALA A 312 24.01 -34.69 -95.70
C ALA A 312 23.62 -33.22 -95.42
N PHE A 313 23.00 -32.52 -96.36
CA PHE A 313 22.42 -31.19 -96.16
C PHE A 313 21.03 -31.28 -95.51
N ARG A 314 20.20 -32.24 -95.91
CA ARG A 314 18.89 -32.50 -95.26
C ARG A 314 19.03 -32.96 -93.82
N LEU A 315 19.91 -33.94 -93.55
CA LEU A 315 20.19 -34.40 -92.18
C LEU A 315 20.76 -33.29 -91.27
N ARG A 316 21.51 -32.34 -91.83
CA ARG A 316 22.01 -31.18 -91.08
C ARG A 316 20.93 -30.15 -90.77
N HIS A 317 19.91 -30.04 -91.61
CA HIS A 317 18.81 -29.10 -91.43
C HIS A 317 17.75 -29.61 -90.44
N GLU A 318 17.64 -30.94 -90.27
CA GLU A 318 16.78 -31.59 -89.26
C GLU A 318 17.37 -31.54 -87.83
N LEU A 319 18.70 -31.43 -87.70
CA LEU A 319 19.39 -31.33 -86.40
C LEU A 319 19.43 -29.92 -85.78
N VAL A 320 19.03 -28.88 -86.51
CA VAL A 320 19.02 -27.47 -86.05
C VAL A 320 17.60 -27.00 -85.65
N GLY A 321 16.59 -27.87 -85.78
CA GLY A 321 15.18 -27.56 -85.54
C GLY A 321 14.59 -27.95 -84.18
N PHE A 322 15.39 -28.37 -83.19
CA PHE A 322 14.94 -28.69 -81.83
C PHE A 322 15.45 -27.70 -80.80
#